data_AF-A0A7V9KLQ6-F1
#
_entry.id   AF-A0A7V9KLQ6-F1
#
_cell.length_a   1.000
_cell.length_b   1.000
_cell.length_c   1.000
_cell.angle_alpha   90.00
_cell.angle_beta   90.00
_cell.angle_gamma   90.00
#
_symmetry.space_group_name_H-M   'P 1'
#
loop_
_entity.id
_entity.type
_entity.pdbx_description
1 polymer ?
#
loop_
_entity_poly.entity_id
_entity_poly.type
_entity_poly.pdbx_seq_one_letter_code
_entity_poly.pdbx_strand_id
1 'polypeptide(L)' 'MAKAEAIAIDAGGREVRLSNPRKLYFAEAEAAVSKRDLAEYYV' A
#
# COMPACT_ATOMS: atom_id res chain seq x y z
N MET A 1 2.65 8.87 19.73
CA MET A 1 2.34 7.92 18.65
C MET A 1 2.55 8.64 17.32
N ALA A 2 3.60 8.32 16.56
CA ALA A 2 3.83 8.94 15.26
C ALA A 2 2.65 8.61 14.32
N LYS A 3 2.08 9.63 13.68
CA LYS A 3 0.98 9.45 12.71
C LYS A 3 1.50 8.58 11.57
N ALA A 4 0.95 7.38 11.40
CA ALA A 4 1.35 6.47 10.34
C ALA A 4 1.15 7.14 8.97
N GLU A 5 2.21 7.15 8.15
CA GLU A 5 2.21 7.68 6.78
C GLU A 5 1.01 7.12 5.99
N ALA A 6 0.32 7.98 5.24
CA ALA A 6 -0.78 7.57 4.38
C ALA A 6 -0.73 8.33 3.06
N ILE A 7 -1.07 7.64 1.98
CA ILE A 7 -1.15 8.20 0.62
C ILE A 7 -2.58 8.04 0.09
N ALA A 8 -2.91 8.76 -0.97
CA ALA A 8 -4.12 8.55 -1.76
C ALA A 8 -3.79 7.67 -2.98
N ILE A 9 -4.68 6.74 -3.32
CA ILE A 9 -4.63 5.94 -4.56
C ILE A 9 -5.97 6.07 -5.29
N ASP A 10 -5.95 6.00 -6.62
CA ASP A 10 -7.17 5.89 -7.42
C ASP A 10 -7.60 4.42 -7.51
N ALA A 11 -8.88 4.15 -7.28
CA ALA A 11 -9.48 2.82 -7.38
C ALA A 11 -10.75 2.92 -8.22
N GLY A 12 -10.59 2.89 -9.55
CA GLY A 12 -11.70 3.01 -10.49
C GLY A 12 -12.37 4.38 -10.45
N GLY A 13 -11.58 5.47 -10.43
CA GLY A 13 -12.09 6.84 -10.38
C GLY A 13 -12.53 7.33 -8.99
N ARG A 14 -12.24 6.55 -7.94
CA ARG A 14 -12.47 6.92 -6.54
C ARG A 14 -11.15 7.05 -5.80
N GLU A 15 -10.94 8.19 -5.17
CA GLU A 15 -9.80 8.39 -4.27
C GLU A 15 -9.96 7.59 -2.97
N VAL A 16 -8.98 6.74 -2.67
CA VAL A 16 -8.95 5.89 -1.47
C VAL A 16 -7.68 6.14 -0.67
N ARG A 17 -7.82 6.31 0.65
CA ARG A 17 -6.68 6.48 1.56
C ARG A 17 -6.01 5.13 1.86
N LEU A 18 -4.73 5.00 1.48
CA LEU A 18 -3.86 3.89 1.84
C LEU A 18 -2.95 4.25 3.02
N SER A 19 -3.17 3.63 4.18
CA SER A 19 -2.32 3.81 5.37
C SER A 19 -1.17 2.82 5.41
N ASN A 20 -0.04 3.24 6.00
CA ASN A 20 1.18 2.46 6.17
C ASN A 20 1.63 1.79 4.85
N PRO A 21 1.83 2.56 3.77
CA PRO A 21 2.04 2.02 2.43
C PRO A 21 3.31 1.15 2.33
N ARG A 22 4.33 1.44 3.16
CA ARG A 22 5.62 0.74 3.16
C ARG A 22 5.64 -0.54 4.00
N LYS A 23 4.53 -0.91 4.66
CA LYS A 23 4.48 -2.16 5.42
C LYS A 23 4.68 -3.34 4.48
N LEU A 24 5.72 -4.13 4.70
CA LEU A 24 5.93 -5.37 3.97
C LEU A 24 4.88 -6.40 4.40
N TYR A 25 4.14 -6.93 3.42
CA TYR A 25 3.19 -8.03 3.62
C TYR A 25 3.84 -9.37 3.31
N PHE A 26 4.72 -9.38 2.30
CA PHE A 26 5.47 -10.55 1.90
C PHE A 26 6.96 -10.18 1.86
N ALA A 27 7.62 -10.26 3.02
CA ALA A 27 9.02 -9.89 3.16
C ALA A 27 9.99 -10.94 2.57
N GLU A 28 9.55 -12.20 2.48
CA GLU A 28 10.37 -13.35 2.04
C GLU A 28 10.14 -13.71 0.56
N ALA A 29 9.27 -12.99 -0.14
CA ALA A 29 9.11 -13.17 -1.58
C ALA A 29 10.39 -12.73 -2.32
N GLU A 30 10.63 -13.28 -3.52
CA GLU A 30 11.81 -12.99 -4.35
C GLU A 30 12.05 -11.48 -4.52
N ALA A 31 10.96 -10.72 -4.65
CA ALA A 31 10.93 -9.29 -4.38
C ALA A 31 10.01 -9.03 -3.19
N ALA A 32 10.49 -8.30 -2.17
CA ALA A 32 9.68 -7.94 -1.02
C ALA A 32 8.48 -7.09 -1.45
N VAL A 33 7.27 -7.50 -1.07
CA VAL A 33 6.02 -6.85 -1.48
C VAL A 33 5.46 -6.03 -0.33
N SER A 34 5.29 -4.74 -0.57
CA SER A 34 4.65 -3.80 0.35
C SER A 34 3.13 -3.78 0.21
N LYS A 35 2.46 -3.21 1.21
CA LYS A 35 1.02 -2.98 1.20
C LYS A 35 0.59 -2.13 0.00
N ARG A 36 1.44 -1.19 -0.42
CA ARG A 36 1.23 -0.38 -1.62
C ARG A 36 1.25 -1.24 -2.87
N ASP A 37 2.27 -2.07 -3.05
CA ASP A 37 2.40 -2.92 -4.24
C ASP A 37 1.19 -3.85 -4.39
N LEU A 38 0.71 -4.41 -3.27
CA LEU A 38 -0.48 -5.24 -3.27
C LEU A 38 -1.75 -4.44 -3.62
N ALA A 39 -1.88 -3.21 -3.09
CA ALA A 39 -3.02 -2.36 -3.39
C ALA A 39 -3.05 -1.98 -4.88
N GLU A 40 -1.90 -1.57 -5.43
CA GLU A 40 -1.72 -1.20 -6.84
C GLU A 40 -1.94 -2.37 -7.80
N TYR A 41 -1.64 -3.61 -7.40
CA TYR A 41 -1.91 -4.80 -8.21
C TYR A 41 -3.42 -5.09 -8.41
N TYR A 42 -4.26 -4.73 -7.44
CA TYR A 42 -5.70 -5.03 -7.47
C TYR A 42 -6.59 -3.94 -8.07
N VAL A 43 -6.07 -2.71 -8.22
CA VAL A 43 -6.78 -1.58 -8.82
C VAL A 43 -6.46 -1.44 -10.31
#